data_AF-A0A154PP04-F1
#
_entry.id   AF-A0A154PP04-F1
#
_cell.length_a   1.000
_cell.length_b   1.000
_cell.length_c   1.000
_cell.angle_alpha   90.00
_cell.angle_beta   90.00
_cell.angle_gamma   90.00
#
_symmetry.space_group_name_H-M   'P 1'
#
loop_
_entity.id
_entity.type
_entity.pdbx_description
1 polymer ?
#
loop_
_entity_poly.entity_id
_entity_poly.type
_entity_poly.pdbx_seq_one_letter_code
_entity_poly.pdbx_strand_id
1 'polypeptide(L)'
;MRLLSSSEDECEENDQNSETSIDGTVWQKIQEGSEPGRSSLHTVFREISGPTGYAKRNVMKGKVRSAFSLILDYRTMNHIKTCTESEARRVLGSEWSLTSADLDAFIAILYARGAYETRNLNVSYLWNKKWGPAFFSRTMSRNRFTEIMRFIRFDRRSERSQRLQTDKFALISKV
;
A
#
# COMPACT_ATOMS: atom_id res chain seq x y z
N MET A 1 -10.22 77.69 22.33
CA MET A 1 -9.97 76.28 22.74
C MET A 1 -9.03 75.72 21.69
N ARG A 2 -7.71 75.98 21.77
CA ARG A 2 -6.66 75.20 22.48
C ARG A 2 -6.86 73.69 22.33
N LEU A 3 -5.91 72.85 21.93
CA LEU A 3 -4.61 72.90 21.22
C LEU A 3 -4.23 71.40 21.07
N LEU A 4 -3.42 71.07 20.06
CA LEU A 4 -2.89 69.73 19.73
C LEU A 4 -2.11 69.04 20.87
N SER A 5 -2.13 67.70 20.91
CA SER A 5 -1.02 66.81 21.31
C SER A 5 -1.40 65.36 20.94
N SER A 6 -0.94 64.82 19.82
CA SER A 6 0.25 63.94 19.66
C SER A 6 0.22 62.69 20.56
N SER A 7 0.03 61.53 19.94
CA SER A 7 0.93 60.38 20.09
C SER A 7 0.80 59.49 18.86
N GLU A 8 1.78 59.61 17.97
CA GLU A 8 2.19 58.50 17.10
C GLU A 8 2.76 57.44 18.03
N ASP A 9 2.19 56.23 18.02
CA ASP A 9 2.90 55.04 18.46
C ASP A 9 2.75 54.02 17.33
N GLU A 10 3.77 54.03 16.46
CA GLU A 10 4.12 52.91 15.61
C GLU A 10 4.48 51.74 16.53
N CYS A 11 3.68 50.68 16.49
CA CYS A 11 4.13 49.35 16.91
C CYS A 11 4.13 48.46 15.69
N GLU A 12 5.27 48.43 15.01
CA GLU A 12 5.69 47.28 14.23
C GLU A 12 5.67 46.04 15.14
N GLU A 13 4.77 45.10 14.89
CA GLU A 13 5.00 43.69 15.27
C GLU A 13 4.94 42.85 14.01
N ASN A 14 6.14 42.67 13.46
CA ASN A 14 6.43 41.85 12.31
C ASN A 14 6.41 40.36 12.67
N ASP A 15 5.80 39.57 11.78
CA ASP A 15 6.16 38.20 11.38
C ASP A 15 6.55 37.16 12.46
N GLN A 16 5.58 36.37 12.94
CA GLN A 16 5.87 35.03 13.48
C GLN A 16 4.83 33.94 13.14
N ASN A 17 3.93 34.17 12.18
CA ASN A 17 2.85 33.21 11.90
C ASN A 17 3.03 32.38 10.62
N SER A 18 4.21 32.41 9.99
CA SER A 18 4.47 31.52 8.86
C SER A 18 5.88 30.93 8.83
N GLU A 19 5.96 29.64 8.50
CA GLU A 19 7.20 28.88 8.33
C GLU A 19 7.32 28.47 6.87
N THR A 20 8.47 28.72 6.23
CA THR A 20 8.68 28.34 4.83
C THR A 20 9.68 27.19 4.71
N SER A 21 9.27 26.13 4.02
CA SER A 21 10.10 24.96 3.72
C SER A 21 11.16 25.29 2.64
N ILE A 22 12.21 24.47 2.56
CA ILE A 22 13.32 24.60 1.59
C ILE A 22 12.84 24.58 0.13
N ASP A 23 11.69 23.96 -0.14
CA ASP A 23 11.05 23.90 -1.47
C ASP A 23 10.16 25.12 -1.78
N GLY A 24 10.10 26.11 -0.89
CA GLY A 24 9.27 27.31 -1.02
C GLY A 24 7.84 27.14 -0.53
N THR A 25 7.47 25.99 0.03
CA THR A 25 6.14 25.79 0.62
C THR A 25 6.00 26.61 1.91
N VAL A 26 5.07 27.57 1.95
CA VAL A 26 4.80 28.42 3.11
C VAL A 26 3.64 27.83 3.93
N TRP A 27 3.89 27.58 5.22
CA TRP A 27 2.91 27.12 6.20
C TRP A 27 2.52 28.25 7.10
N GLN A 28 1.22 28.59 7.13
CA GLN A 28 0.71 29.60 8.02
C GLN A 28 0.09 28.95 9.25
N LYS A 29 0.50 29.41 10.44
CA LYS A 29 -0.07 28.98 11.70
C LYS A 29 -1.44 29.64 11.87
N ILE A 30 -2.49 28.84 11.77
CA ILE A 30 -3.86 29.30 12.01
C ILE A 30 -4.00 29.50 13.52
N GLN A 31 -4.32 30.72 13.98
CA GLN A 31 -4.67 30.95 15.37
C GLN A 31 -6.00 30.23 15.66
N GLU A 32 -6.02 29.32 16.64
CA GLU A 32 -7.24 28.66 17.09
C GLU A 32 -8.20 29.69 17.71
N GLY A 33 -9.09 30.23 16.88
CA GLY A 33 -10.13 31.15 17.28
C GLY A 33 -11.41 30.43 17.68
N SER A 34 -11.81 30.62 18.94
CA SER A 34 -13.06 30.19 19.61
C SER A 34 -13.16 28.71 19.99
N GLU A 35 -13.75 28.45 21.17
CA GLU A 35 -14.13 27.11 21.62
C GLU A 35 -14.80 26.34 20.46
N PRO A 36 -14.43 25.07 20.22
CA PRO A 36 -15.00 24.33 19.11
C PRO A 36 -16.52 24.24 19.31
N GLY A 37 -17.26 25.02 18.53
CA GLY A 37 -18.70 24.83 18.39
C GLY A 37 -18.97 23.40 17.93
N ARG A 38 -20.20 22.91 18.11
CA ARG A 38 -20.60 21.57 17.64
C ARG A 38 -20.14 21.38 16.20
N SER A 39 -19.27 20.38 15.97
CA SER A 39 -18.89 19.96 14.62
C SER A 39 -20.17 19.76 13.81
N SER A 40 -20.20 20.32 12.61
CA SER A 40 -21.35 20.17 11.73
C SER A 40 -21.73 18.70 11.60
N LEU A 41 -23.03 18.39 11.54
CA LEU A 41 -23.52 17.00 11.44
C LEU A 41 -22.92 16.23 10.26
N HIS A 42 -22.52 16.92 9.18
CA HIS A 42 -21.86 16.32 8.04
C HIS A 42 -20.39 15.94 8.29
N THR A 43 -19.75 16.54 9.29
CA THR A 43 -18.35 16.25 9.70
C THR A 43 -18.29 15.07 10.67
N VAL A 44 -19.42 14.73 11.30
CA VAL A 44 -19.51 13.59 12.23
C VAL A 44 -19.76 12.32 11.41
N PHE A 45 -18.74 11.49 11.27
CA PHE A 45 -18.86 10.17 10.66
C PHE A 45 -19.73 9.26 11.56
N ARG A 46 -20.97 9.00 11.12
CA ARG A 46 -21.96 8.20 11.87
C ARG A 46 -22.12 6.78 11.35
N GLU A 47 -21.27 6.34 10.42
CA GLU A 47 -21.38 4.97 9.94
C GLU A 47 -21.01 3.97 11.03
N ILE A 48 -21.71 2.84 11.01
CA ILE A 48 -21.48 1.76 11.95
C ILE A 48 -20.13 1.11 11.61
N SER A 49 -19.24 1.03 12.60
CA SER A 49 -17.95 0.37 12.43
C SER A 49 -18.11 -1.10 12.06
N GLY A 50 -17.25 -1.58 11.15
CA GLY A 50 -17.14 -2.99 10.80
C GLY A 50 -17.23 -3.28 9.30
N PRO A 51 -17.27 -4.56 8.90
CA PRO A 51 -17.32 -4.93 7.50
C PRO A 51 -18.61 -4.45 6.83
N THR A 52 -18.48 -4.02 5.58
CA THR A 52 -19.63 -3.60 4.76
C THR A 52 -20.64 -4.73 4.59
N GLY A 53 -21.88 -4.40 4.23
CA GLY A 53 -22.91 -5.41 3.92
C GLY A 53 -22.46 -6.37 2.81
N TYR A 54 -21.68 -5.89 1.84
CA TYR A 54 -21.07 -6.72 0.81
C TYR A 54 -20.08 -7.73 1.38
N ALA A 55 -19.15 -7.28 2.23
CA ALA A 55 -18.18 -8.17 2.87
C ALA A 55 -18.86 -9.24 3.74
N LYS A 56 -19.86 -8.85 4.55
CA LYS A 56 -20.61 -9.78 5.40
C LYS A 56 -21.30 -10.91 4.62
N ARG A 57 -21.79 -10.63 3.40
CA ARG A 57 -22.45 -11.64 2.54
C ARG A 57 -21.46 -12.58 1.86
N ASN A 58 -20.24 -12.14 1.59
CA ASN A 58 -19.25 -12.90 0.83
C ASN A 58 -18.21 -13.61 1.71
N VAL A 59 -18.01 -13.17 2.96
CA VAL A 59 -17.19 -13.90 3.95
C VAL A 59 -17.97 -15.10 4.47
N MET A 60 -17.61 -16.29 3.97
CA MET A 60 -18.24 -17.55 4.34
C MET A 60 -17.63 -18.10 5.64
N LYS A 61 -18.46 -18.42 6.63
CA LYS A 61 -18.04 -19.05 7.89
C LYS A 61 -17.30 -20.36 7.59
N GLY A 62 -16.13 -20.55 8.20
CA GLY A 62 -15.28 -21.73 8.01
C GLY A 62 -14.45 -21.74 6.73
N LYS A 63 -14.57 -20.74 5.84
CA LYS A 63 -13.76 -20.61 4.62
C LYS A 63 -12.98 -19.30 4.63
N VAL A 64 -11.87 -19.26 5.35
CA VAL A 64 -11.03 -18.05 5.50
C VAL A 64 -10.60 -17.45 4.14
N ARG A 65 -10.38 -18.30 3.12
CA ARG A 65 -10.07 -17.86 1.75
C ARG A 65 -11.11 -16.89 1.16
N SER A 66 -12.38 -17.02 1.53
CA SER A 66 -13.44 -16.11 1.03
C SER A 66 -13.23 -14.66 1.46
N ALA A 67 -12.69 -14.43 2.66
CA ALA A 67 -12.31 -13.09 3.10
C ALA A 67 -11.08 -12.58 2.33
N PHE A 68 -10.11 -13.45 2.09
CA PHE A 68 -8.91 -13.08 1.33
C PHE A 68 -9.23 -12.70 -0.12
N SER A 69 -10.17 -13.40 -0.76
CA SER A 69 -10.66 -13.10 -2.11
C SER A 69 -11.36 -11.75 -2.25
N LEU A 70 -11.76 -11.11 -1.15
CA LEU A 70 -12.28 -9.74 -1.16
C LEU A 70 -11.17 -8.69 -1.18
N ILE A 71 -9.97 -9.06 -0.74
CA ILE A 71 -8.79 -8.17 -0.71
C ILE A 71 -7.99 -8.38 -2.01
N LEU A 72 -7.66 -9.62 -2.33
CA LEU A 72 -6.99 -10.01 -3.57
C LEU A 72 -8.00 -10.77 -4.44
N ASP A 73 -8.69 -10.01 -5.27
CA ASP A 73 -9.71 -10.56 -6.14
C ASP A 73 -9.10 -11.31 -7.34
N TYR A 74 -9.96 -12.01 -8.08
CA TYR A 74 -9.54 -12.75 -9.26
C TYR A 74 -8.89 -11.85 -10.32
N ARG A 75 -9.39 -10.62 -10.51
CA ARG A 75 -8.86 -9.70 -11.52
C ARG A 75 -7.43 -9.30 -11.20
N THR A 76 -7.18 -8.96 -9.95
CA THR A 76 -5.85 -8.62 -9.42
C THR A 76 -4.89 -9.79 -9.57
N MET A 77 -5.29 -10.98 -9.11
CA MET A 77 -4.48 -12.21 -9.22
C MET A 77 -4.15 -12.54 -10.68
N ASN A 78 -5.12 -12.46 -11.58
CA ASN A 78 -4.91 -12.74 -12.99
C ASN A 78 -4.03 -11.67 -13.68
N HIS A 79 -4.16 -10.41 -13.26
CA HIS A 79 -3.32 -9.32 -13.75
C HIS A 79 -1.86 -9.50 -13.34
N ILE A 80 -1.61 -9.79 -12.05
CA ILE A 80 -0.26 -10.12 -11.53
C ILE A 80 0.32 -11.30 -12.29
N LYS A 81 -0.45 -12.38 -12.46
CA LYS A 81 -0.04 -13.56 -13.21
C LYS A 81 0.40 -13.19 -14.63
N THR A 82 -0.45 -12.49 -15.37
CA THR A 82 -0.19 -12.11 -16.78
C THR A 82 1.07 -11.25 -16.91
N CYS A 83 1.24 -10.26 -16.02
CA CYS A 83 2.41 -9.38 -16.02
C CYS A 83 3.69 -10.17 -15.70
N THR A 84 3.62 -11.08 -14.74
CA THR A 84 4.73 -11.94 -14.31
C THR A 84 5.17 -12.89 -15.42
N GLU A 85 4.23 -13.59 -16.05
CA GLU A 85 4.53 -14.49 -17.18
C GLU A 85 5.13 -13.72 -18.37
N SER A 86 4.61 -12.52 -18.65
CA SER A 86 5.14 -11.67 -19.72
C SER A 86 6.59 -11.23 -19.45
N GLU A 87 6.92 -10.90 -18.20
CA GLU A 87 8.29 -10.53 -17.83
C GLU A 87 9.23 -11.73 -17.84
N ALA A 88 8.77 -12.89 -17.36
CA ALA A 88 9.56 -14.12 -17.38
C ALA A 88 9.93 -14.53 -18.82
N ARG A 89 8.94 -14.57 -19.73
CA ARG A 89 9.19 -14.85 -21.17
C ARG A 89 10.17 -13.86 -21.78
N ARG A 90 10.07 -12.58 -21.44
CA ARG A 90 10.99 -11.54 -21.94
C ARG A 90 12.43 -11.73 -21.45
N VAL A 91 12.61 -12.10 -20.18
CA VAL A 91 13.95 -12.24 -19.58
C VAL A 91 14.61 -13.57 -19.96
N LEU A 92 13.84 -14.65 -20.04
CA LEU A 92 14.35 -15.99 -20.31
C LEU A 92 14.45 -16.29 -21.81
N GLY A 93 13.62 -15.66 -22.65
CA GLY A 93 13.52 -16.00 -24.08
C GLY A 93 12.90 -17.38 -24.35
N SER A 94 12.32 -18.02 -23.33
CA SER A 94 11.67 -19.32 -23.40
C SER A 94 10.27 -19.25 -22.82
N GLU A 95 9.46 -20.28 -23.10
CA GLU A 95 8.17 -20.44 -22.44
C GLU A 95 8.34 -20.57 -20.92
N TRP A 96 7.49 -19.86 -20.19
CA TRP A 96 7.44 -19.85 -18.74
C TRP A 96 6.01 -19.57 -18.30
N SER A 97 5.49 -20.40 -17.40
CA SER A 97 4.11 -20.33 -16.95
C SER A 97 4.02 -20.25 -15.43
N LEU A 98 2.97 -19.59 -14.95
CA LEU A 98 2.62 -19.46 -13.55
C LEU A 98 1.17 -19.91 -13.36
N THR A 99 0.98 -21.03 -12.69
CA THR A 99 -0.38 -21.49 -12.39
C THR A 99 -1.02 -20.61 -11.33
N SER A 100 -2.35 -20.56 -11.29
CA SER A 100 -3.06 -19.84 -10.22
C SER A 100 -2.74 -20.44 -8.84
N ALA A 101 -2.54 -21.77 -8.77
CA ALA A 101 -2.14 -22.46 -7.56
C ALA A 101 -0.72 -22.09 -7.11
N ASP A 102 0.22 -21.92 -8.06
CA ASP A 102 1.57 -21.43 -7.73
C ASP A 102 1.51 -20.01 -7.16
N LEU A 103 0.72 -19.12 -7.77
CA LEU A 103 0.59 -17.75 -7.28
C LEU A 103 -0.10 -17.70 -5.89
N ASP A 104 -1.15 -18.50 -5.69
CA ASP A 104 -1.78 -18.67 -4.36
C ASP A 104 -0.76 -19.18 -3.32
N ALA A 105 0.01 -20.20 -3.67
CA ALA A 105 1.04 -20.80 -2.79
C ALA A 105 2.17 -19.81 -2.48
N PHE A 106 2.58 -19.02 -3.47
CA PHE A 106 3.56 -17.95 -3.32
C PHE A 106 3.06 -16.88 -2.32
N ILE A 107 1.81 -16.42 -2.47
CA ILE A 107 1.19 -15.45 -1.56
C ILE A 107 1.01 -16.04 -0.16
N ALA A 108 0.60 -17.31 -0.05
CA ALA A 108 0.47 -18.00 1.23
C ALA A 108 1.81 -18.08 1.98
N ILE A 109 2.92 -18.30 1.25
CA ILE A 109 4.27 -18.25 1.80
C ILE A 109 4.63 -16.84 2.28
N LEU A 110 4.30 -15.78 1.53
CA LEU A 110 4.54 -14.40 1.96
C LEU A 110 3.75 -14.05 3.22
N TYR A 111 2.48 -14.47 3.27
CA TYR A 111 1.62 -14.28 4.44
C TYR A 111 2.16 -15.02 5.66
N ALA A 112 2.49 -16.31 5.51
CA ALA A 112 3.09 -17.09 6.58
C ALA A 112 4.41 -16.47 7.03
N ARG A 113 5.28 -16.08 6.10
CA ARG A 113 6.53 -15.39 6.41
C ARG A 113 6.30 -14.15 7.28
N GLY A 114 5.32 -13.31 6.92
CA GLY A 114 4.96 -12.12 7.72
C GLY A 114 4.43 -12.47 9.12
N ALA A 115 3.66 -13.55 9.25
CA ALA A 115 3.18 -14.03 10.55
C ALA A 115 4.29 -14.65 11.43
N TYR A 116 5.31 -15.26 10.79
CA TYR A 116 6.44 -15.87 11.47
C TYR A 116 7.57 -14.87 11.83
N GLU A 117 7.74 -13.77 11.10
CA GLU A 117 8.96 -12.95 11.23
C GLU A 117 9.00 -11.99 12.44
N THR A 118 9.74 -12.42 13.46
CA THR A 118 10.59 -11.59 14.31
C THR A 118 11.74 -11.00 13.48
N ARG A 119 11.45 -9.89 12.79
CA ARG A 119 12.33 -8.93 12.09
C ARG A 119 13.33 -9.38 11.00
N ASN A 120 13.94 -10.58 10.95
CA ASN A 120 15.02 -10.85 9.96
C ASN A 120 15.36 -12.35 9.67
N LEU A 121 14.39 -13.24 9.48
CA LEU A 121 14.74 -14.64 9.16
C LEU A 121 15.19 -14.81 7.69
N ASN A 122 16.36 -15.42 7.51
CA ASN A 122 16.88 -15.72 6.17
C ASN A 122 16.00 -16.76 5.46
N VAL A 123 15.73 -16.56 4.16
CA VAL A 123 14.99 -17.50 3.30
C VAL A 123 15.59 -18.92 3.34
N SER A 124 16.91 -19.07 3.52
CA SER A 124 17.56 -20.38 3.66
C SER A 124 17.11 -21.14 4.91
N TYR A 125 16.72 -20.44 5.98
CA TYR A 125 16.20 -21.04 7.20
C TYR A 125 14.76 -21.52 7.03
N LEU A 126 13.92 -20.74 6.33
CA LEU A 126 12.51 -21.08 6.11
C LEU A 126 12.34 -22.44 5.40
N TRP A 127 13.27 -22.79 4.50
CA TRP A 127 13.29 -24.08 3.79
C TRP A 127 14.28 -25.10 4.37
N ASN A 128 14.81 -24.87 5.58
CA ASN A 128 15.71 -25.81 6.22
C ASN A 128 14.95 -27.09 6.62
N LYS A 129 15.45 -28.27 6.21
CA LYS A 129 14.78 -29.55 6.49
C LYS A 129 14.73 -29.92 7.97
N LYS A 130 15.68 -29.44 8.77
CA LYS A 130 15.84 -29.80 10.19
C LYS A 130 15.21 -28.79 11.14
N TRP A 131 15.36 -27.50 10.83
CA TRP A 131 14.98 -26.40 11.72
C TRP A 131 13.90 -25.47 11.13
N GLY A 132 13.62 -25.60 9.84
CA GLY A 132 12.63 -24.78 9.15
C GLY A 132 11.21 -25.30 9.36
N PRO A 133 10.20 -24.43 9.41
CA PRO A 133 8.81 -24.87 9.49
C PRO A 133 8.44 -25.67 8.23
N ALA A 134 7.93 -26.89 8.43
CA ALA A 134 7.60 -27.81 7.34
C ALA A 134 6.61 -27.20 6.32
N PHE A 135 5.78 -26.24 6.76
CA PHE A 135 4.84 -25.49 5.92
C PHE A 135 5.50 -24.95 4.64
N PHE A 136 6.64 -24.26 4.73
CA PHE A 136 7.27 -23.62 3.57
C PHE A 136 7.66 -24.65 2.51
N SER A 137 8.39 -25.70 2.93
CA SER A 137 8.84 -26.77 2.02
C SER A 137 7.70 -27.62 1.46
N ARG A 138 6.58 -27.77 2.18
CA ARG A 138 5.40 -28.50 1.72
C ARG A 138 4.54 -27.69 0.77
N THR A 139 4.53 -26.36 0.91
CA THR A 139 3.74 -25.46 0.07
C THR A 139 4.38 -25.23 -1.30
N MET A 140 5.69 -24.97 -1.35
CA MET A 140 6.41 -24.75 -2.61
C MET A 140 7.91 -25.01 -2.42
N SER A 141 8.61 -25.43 -3.48
CA SER A 141 10.07 -25.54 -3.42
C SER A 141 10.73 -24.16 -3.30
N ARG A 142 11.89 -24.09 -2.62
CA ARG A 142 12.68 -22.85 -2.52
C ARG A 142 13.01 -22.28 -3.89
N ASN A 143 13.40 -23.14 -4.84
CA ASN A 143 13.79 -22.73 -6.19
C ASN A 143 12.62 -22.07 -6.93
N ARG A 144 11.42 -22.68 -6.88
CA ARG A 144 10.23 -22.12 -7.51
C ARG A 144 9.81 -20.79 -6.86
N PHE A 145 9.88 -20.70 -5.53
CA PHE A 145 9.62 -19.44 -4.82
C PHE A 145 10.60 -18.33 -5.25
N THR A 146 11.91 -18.62 -5.30
CA THR A 146 12.93 -17.64 -5.72
C THR A 146 12.79 -17.24 -7.19
N GLU A 147 12.34 -18.17 -8.03
CA GLU A 147 12.05 -17.89 -9.44
C GLU A 147 10.86 -16.94 -9.59
N ILE A 148 9.76 -17.19 -8.87
CA ILE A 148 8.60 -16.30 -8.87
C ILE A 148 8.98 -14.92 -8.30
N MET A 149 9.73 -14.86 -7.20
CA MET A 149 10.25 -13.59 -6.63
C MET A 149 11.02 -12.76 -7.66
N ARG A 150 11.78 -13.40 -8.56
CA ARG A 150 12.57 -12.71 -9.59
C ARG A 150 11.68 -12.04 -10.64
N PHE A 151 10.60 -12.70 -11.04
CA PHE A 151 9.77 -12.27 -12.17
C PHE A 151 8.46 -11.58 -11.78
N ILE A 152 8.08 -11.57 -10.51
CA ILE A 152 6.82 -10.95 -10.06
C ILE A 152 6.71 -9.51 -10.56
N ARG A 153 5.62 -9.19 -11.27
CA ARG A 153 5.32 -7.84 -11.78
C ARG A 153 3.84 -7.52 -11.65
N PHE A 154 3.55 -6.23 -11.58
CA PHE A 154 2.20 -5.67 -11.45
C PHE A 154 1.82 -4.78 -12.65
N ASP A 155 2.73 -4.61 -13.61
CA ASP A 155 2.52 -3.85 -14.82
C ASP A 155 3.11 -4.53 -16.06
N ARG A 156 2.62 -4.11 -17.22
CA ARG A 156 3.17 -4.53 -18.51
C ARG A 156 4.26 -3.57 -18.93
N ARG A 157 5.47 -4.11 -19.09
CA ARG A 157 6.65 -3.33 -19.48
C ARG A 157 6.47 -2.57 -20.82
N SER A 158 5.68 -3.11 -21.75
CA SER A 158 5.38 -2.48 -23.04
C SER A 158 4.59 -1.17 -22.92
N GLU A 159 3.71 -1.06 -21.90
CA GLU A 159 2.85 0.10 -21.66
C GLU A 159 3.51 1.12 -20.71
N ARG A 160 4.59 0.71 -20.03
CA ARG A 160 5.17 1.44 -18.89
C ARG A 160 5.62 2.86 -19.26
N SER A 161 6.33 3.02 -20.36
CA SER A 161 6.87 4.33 -20.77
C SER A 161 5.76 5.35 -21.03
N GLN A 162 4.67 4.92 -21.67
CA GLN A 162 3.50 5.75 -21.94
C GLN A 162 2.76 6.09 -20.65
N ARG A 163 2.55 5.10 -19.76
CA ARG A 163 1.81 5.33 -18.51
C ARG A 163 2.54 6.22 -17.52
N LEU A 164 3.87 6.14 -17.45
CA LEU A 164 4.67 7.01 -16.58
C LEU A 164 4.60 8.49 -16.96
N GLN A 165 4.16 8.83 -18.19
CA GLN A 165 3.94 10.22 -18.57
C GLN A 165 2.76 10.85 -17.81
N THR A 166 1.76 10.04 -17.42
CA THR A 166 0.52 10.53 -16.81
C THR A 166 0.34 10.05 -15.37
N ASP A 167 0.90 8.90 -15.01
CA ASP A 167 0.73 8.23 -13.73
C ASP A 167 2.09 7.83 -13.14
N LYS A 168 2.55 8.55 -12.11
CA LYS A 168 3.80 8.25 -11.39
C LYS A 168 3.76 6.89 -10.69
N PHE A 169 2.57 6.34 -10.42
CA PHE A 169 2.34 5.03 -9.80
C PHE A 169 2.00 3.93 -10.82
N ALA A 170 2.26 4.16 -12.12
CA ALA A 170 1.89 3.26 -13.21
C ALA A 170 2.33 1.79 -13.03
N LEU A 171 3.41 1.55 -12.28
CA LEU A 171 3.96 0.22 -12.03
C LEU A 171 3.09 -0.63 -11.09
N ILE A 172 2.21 -0.02 -10.29
CA ILE A 172 1.37 -0.74 -9.32
C ILE A 172 -0.12 -0.38 -9.43
N SER A 173 -0.49 0.75 -10.04
CA SER A 173 -1.86 1.31 -9.99
C SER A 173 -3.00 0.46 -10.59
N LYS A 174 -2.71 -0.71 -11.19
CA LYS A 174 -3.71 -1.68 -11.66
C LYS A 174 -4.01 -2.79 -10.63
N VAL A 175 -3.36 -2.75 -9.47
CA VAL A 175 -3.45 -3.70 -8.36
C VAL A 175 -3.72 -2.92 -7.08
#